data_AF-A0A4P7A0S5-F1
#
_entry.id   AF-A0A4P7A0S5-F1
#
_cell.length_a   1.000
_cell.length_b   1.000
_cell.length_c   1.000
_cell.angle_alpha   90.00
_cell.angle_beta   90.00
_cell.angle_gamma   90.00
#
_symmetry.space_group_name_H-M   'P 1'
#
loop_
_entity.id
_entity.type
_entity.pdbx_description
1 polymer ?
#
loop_
_entity_poly.entity_id
_entity_poly.type
_entity_poly.pdbx_seq_one_letter_code
_entity_poly.pdbx_strand_id
1 'polypeptide(L)' 'MTRTRTVYKQYLLLKQINLKKKDMYNKAKELGYTHTLVVACSQELDKLLNKYQGIFSFKRAG' A
#
# COMPACT_ATOMS: atom_id res chain seq x y z
N MET A 1 -16.92 -15.03 -16.41
CA MET A 1 -16.64 -13.57 -16.53
C MET A 1 -16.16 -12.98 -15.19
N THR A 2 -14.94 -13.26 -14.72
CA THR A 2 -14.46 -12.80 -13.38
C THR A 2 -13.01 -12.29 -13.34
N ARG A 3 -12.33 -12.21 -14.50
CA ARG A 3 -10.88 -11.90 -14.55
C ARG A 3 -10.55 -10.40 -14.55
N THR A 4 -11.41 -9.54 -15.10
CA THR A 4 -11.15 -8.09 -15.28
C THR A 4 -11.33 -7.27 -14.01
N ARG A 5 -12.34 -7.60 -13.19
CA ARG A 5 -12.68 -6.86 -11.95
C ARG A 5 -11.56 -6.92 -10.90
N THR A 6 -10.81 -8.03 -10.88
CA THR A 6 -9.70 -8.27 -9.95
C THR A 6 -8.45 -7.47 -10.31
N VAL A 7 -8.15 -7.33 -11.60
CA VAL A 7 -6.98 -6.56 -12.08
C VAL A 7 -7.18 -5.07 -11.83
N TYR A 8 -8.39 -4.54 -12.03
CA TYR A 8 -8.70 -3.14 -11.72
C TYR A 8 -8.55 -2.82 -10.23
N LYS A 9 -9.06 -3.68 -9.34
CA LYS A 9 -8.89 -3.54 -7.89
C LYS A 9 -7.42 -3.58 -7.48
N GLN A 10 -6.60 -4.43 -8.10
CA GLN A 10 -5.16 -4.50 -7.86
C GLN A 10 -4.46 -3.20 -8.30
N TYR A 11 -4.78 -2.69 -9.48
CA TYR A 11 -4.23 -1.44 -9.99
C TYR A 11 -4.56 -0.25 -9.06
N LEU A 12 -5.81 -0.14 -8.62
CA LEU A 12 -6.22 0.91 -7.68
C LEU A 12 -5.50 0.81 -6.34
N LEU A 13 -5.29 -0.40 -5.85
CA LEU A 13 -4.57 -0.63 -4.60
C LEU A 13 -3.09 -0.27 -4.73
N LEU A 14 -2.45 -0.66 -5.84
CA LEU A 14 -1.07 -0.30 -6.15
C LEU A 14 -0.89 1.23 -6.25
N LYS A 15 -1.86 1.91 -6.88
CA LYS A 15 -1.85 3.38 -6.96
C LYS A 15 -1.93 4.02 -5.58
N GLN A 16 -2.79 3.51 -4.69
CA GLN A 16 -2.88 4.00 -3.31
C GLN A 16 -1.59 3.77 -2.51
N ILE A 17 -0.96 2.60 -2.65
CA ILE A 17 0.34 2.29 -2.03
C ILE A 17 1.39 3.31 -2.47
N ASN A 18 1.48 3.58 -3.78
CA ASN A 18 2.47 4.54 -4.31
C ASN A 18 2.23 5.98 -3.82
N LEU A 19 0.97 6.42 -3.77
CA LEU A 19 0.62 7.73 -3.24
C LEU A 19 0.97 7.85 -1.76
N LYS A 20 0.62 6.84 -0.96
CA LYS A 20 0.89 6.82 0.49
C LYS A 20 2.39 6.77 0.79
N LYS A 21 3.15 6.00 0.00
CA LYS A 21 4.61 5.95 0.09
C LYS A 21 5.24 7.33 -0.17
N LYS A 22 4.74 8.07 -1.17
CA LYS A 22 5.22 9.43 -1.46
C LYS A 22 4.92 10.40 -0.32
N ASP A 23 3.71 10.37 0.24
CA ASP A 23 3.32 11.19 1.40
C ASP A 23 4.20 10.90 2.62
N MET A 24 4.44 9.61 2.93
CA MET A 24 5.30 9.20 4.03
C MET A 24 6.73 9.74 3.87
N TYR A 25 7.32 9.65 2.68
CA TYR A 25 8.67 10.19 2.44
C TYR A 25 8.73 11.72 2.53
N ASN A 26 7.72 12.42 2.04
CA ASN A 26 7.65 13.87 2.18
C ASN A 26 7.61 14.27 3.67
N LYS A 27 6.74 13.64 4.46
CA LYS A 27 6.65 13.86 5.90
C LYS A 27 7.93 13.47 6.63
N ALA A 28 8.59 12.38 6.23
CA ALA A 28 9.87 11.99 6.80
C ALA A 28 10.97 13.00 6.52
N LYS A 29 10.95 13.64 5.34
CA LYS A 29 11.89 14.70 4.98
C LYS A 29 11.66 15.97 5.81
N GLU A 30 10.41 16.29 6.12
CA GLU A 30 10.04 17.49 6.88
C GLU A 30 10.16 17.32 8.40
N LEU A 31 9.78 16.14 8.92
CA LEU A 31 9.60 15.91 10.36
C LEU A 31 10.57 14.88 10.96
N GLY A 32 11.27 14.12 10.10
CA GLY A 32 12.12 12.99 10.50
C GLY A 32 11.38 11.64 10.53
N TYR A 33 12.12 10.56 10.36
CA TYR A 33 11.57 9.19 10.22
C TYR A 33 10.88 8.65 11.48
N THR A 34 11.27 9.13 12.66
CA THR A 34 10.72 8.70 13.96
C THR A 34 9.53 9.54 14.40
N HIS A 35 9.17 10.58 13.64
CA HIS A 35 8.02 11.41 13.98
C HIS A 35 6.74 10.58 13.96
N THR A 36 5.87 10.79 14.94
CA THR A 36 4.63 10.01 15.13
C THR A 36 3.77 9.95 13.88
N LEU A 37 3.69 11.06 13.14
CA LEU A 37 2.96 11.12 11.86
C LEU A 37 3.57 10.25 10.75
N VAL A 38 4.90 10.12 10.72
CA VAL A 38 5.62 9.28 9.75
C VAL A 38 5.46 7.82 10.11
N VAL A 39 5.54 7.49 11.40
CA VAL A 39 5.26 6.14 11.93
C VAL A 39 3.80 5.74 11.68
N ALA A 40 2.84 6.63 11.88
CA ALA A 40 1.44 6.34 11.55
C ALA A 40 1.26 6.12 10.03
N CYS A 41 1.91 6.93 9.20
CA CYS A 41 1.88 6.76 7.75
C CYS A 41 2.52 5.44 7.31
N SER A 42 3.59 4.99 7.96
CA SER A 42 4.24 3.71 7.65
C SER A 42 3.34 2.53 8.04
N GLN A 43 2.67 2.58 9.18
CA GLN A 43 1.69 1.57 9.60
C GLN A 43 0.50 1.47 8.65
N GLU A 44 0.00 2.60 8.13
CA GLU A 44 -1.06 2.60 7.13
C GLU A 44 -0.59 2.05 5.78
N LEU A 45 0.65 2.37 5.37
CA LEU A 45 1.26 1.80 4.17
C LEU A 45 1.41 0.28 4.30
N ASP A 46 1.81 -0.22 5.47
CA ASP A 46 1.94 -1.65 5.75
C ASP A 46 0.60 -2.38 5.60
N LYS A 47 -0.50 -1.83 6.13
CA LYS A 47 -1.85 -2.38 5.94
C LYS A 47 -2.24 -2.50 4.45
N LEU A 48 -1.89 -1.50 3.64
CA LEU A 48 -2.15 -1.53 2.19
C LEU A 48 -1.30 -2.60 1.49
N LEU A 49 -0.03 -2.74 1.88
CA LEU A 49 0.87 -3.77 1.37
C LEU A 49 0.39 -5.18 1.74
N ASN A 50 -0.04 -5.41 2.99
CA ASN A 50 -0.60 -6.68 3.44
C ASN A 50 -1.89 -7.02 2.69
N LYS A 51 -2.75 -6.02 2.44
CA LYS A 51 -3.95 -6.21 1.60
C LYS A 51 -3.59 -6.58 0.17
N TYR A 52 -2.56 -5.96 -0.39
CA TYR A 52 -2.08 -6.28 -1.73
C TYR A 52 -1.50 -7.70 -1.76
N GLN A 53 -0.61 -8.04 -0.83
CA GLN A 53 -0.07 -9.39 -0.71
C GLN A 53 -1.16 -10.45 -0.54
N GLY A 54 -2.17 -10.23 0.32
CA GLY A 54 -3.30 -11.17 0.45
C GLY A 54 -4.06 -11.43 -0.86
N ILE A 55 -4.17 -10.41 -1.72
CA ILE A 55 -4.76 -10.55 -3.07
C ILE A 55 -3.84 -11.36 -4.01
N PHE A 56 -2.52 -11.31 -3.82
CA PHE A 56 -1.54 -12.05 -4.64
C PHE A 56 -1.23 -13.45 -4.11
N SER A 57 -1.24 -13.67 -2.80
CA SER A 57 -1.01 -14.98 -2.17
C SER A 57 -2.10 -15.98 -2.55
N PHE A 58 -3.34 -15.51 -2.77
CA PHE A 58 -4.44 -16.35 -3.27
C PHE A 58 -4.25 -16.82 -4.73
N LYS A 59 -3.31 -16.23 -5.50
CA LYS A 59 -3.02 -16.61 -6.88
C LYS A 59 -1.88 -17.62 -7.04
N ARG A 60 -1.15 -17.96 -5.98
CA ARG A 60 -0.02 -18.91 -6.02
C ARG A 60 -0.35 -20.28 -5.43
N ALA A 61 -1.49 -20.43 -4.77
CA ALA A 61 -2.05 -21.73 -4.39
C ALA A 61 -3.07 -22.15 -5.46
N GLY A 62 -2.58 -22.78 -6.53
CA GLY A 62 -3.39 -23.25 -7.66
C GLY A 62 -2.49 -23.89 -8.69
#